data_AF-A0AAW0RET2-F1
#
_entry.id   AF-A0AAW0RET2-F1
#
_cell.length_a   1.000
_cell.length_b   1.000
_cell.length_c   1.000
_cell.angle_alpha   90.00
_cell.angle_beta   90.00
_cell.angle_gamma   90.00
#
_symmetry.space_group_name_H-M   'P 1'
#
loop_
_entity.id
_entity.type
_entity.pdbx_description
1 polymer ?
#
loop_
_entity_poly.entity_id
_entity_poly.type
_entity_poly.pdbx_seq_one_letter_code
_entity_poly.pdbx_strand_id
1 'polypeptide(L)'
;MRLFLIAILLAATLAAARKPTVYFIRHGEKPKKGDGLSADGVKRAQCLRGVFGTASDYNITHVMAQRPKKNGKQKRPYDTVFPLAKDMGLHVDTSCRRDDIDCVVDVIENYSGHGNILICWEHKRLRDVAKALGAKRVQKYPKKAFDLIYTLPPKYKEITEITSENCRGLDK
;
A
#
# COMPACT_ATOMS: atom_id res chain seq x y z
N MET A 1 -22.63 -58.72 -17.52
CA MET A 1 -21.74 -57.55 -17.78
C MET A 1 -22.34 -56.35 -17.05
N ARG A 2 -21.81 -56.00 -15.87
CA ARG A 2 -22.33 -54.88 -15.05
C ARG A 2 -21.49 -53.63 -15.35
N LEU A 3 -22.11 -52.66 -16.02
CA LEU A 3 -21.52 -51.32 -16.19
C LEU A 3 -21.69 -50.55 -14.87
N PHE A 4 -20.58 -50.20 -14.22
CA PHE A 4 -20.57 -49.22 -13.14
C PHE A 4 -20.34 -47.83 -13.74
N LEU A 5 -21.36 -46.96 -13.72
CA LEU A 5 -21.16 -45.53 -13.97
C LEU A 5 -20.54 -44.89 -12.72
N ILE A 6 -19.30 -44.45 -12.83
CA ILE A 6 -18.65 -43.61 -11.82
C ILE A 6 -19.02 -42.16 -12.14
N ALA A 7 -19.94 -41.58 -11.36
CA ALA A 7 -20.22 -40.15 -11.40
C ALA A 7 -19.12 -39.40 -10.65
N ILE A 8 -18.26 -38.68 -11.38
CA ILE A 8 -17.25 -37.80 -10.78
C ILE A 8 -17.94 -36.48 -10.40
N LEU A 9 -18.26 -36.30 -9.11
CA LEU A 9 -18.61 -34.98 -8.58
C LEU A 9 -17.33 -34.13 -8.50
N LEU A 10 -17.18 -33.15 -9.40
CA LEU A 10 -16.24 -32.06 -9.19
C LEU A 10 -16.82 -31.14 -8.10
N ALA A 11 -16.32 -31.27 -6.87
CA ALA A 11 -16.53 -30.27 -5.83
C ALA A 11 -15.65 -29.05 -6.14
N ALA A 12 -16.24 -28.00 -6.71
CA ALA A 12 -15.58 -26.71 -6.82
C ALA A 12 -15.46 -26.11 -5.41
N THR A 13 -14.27 -26.16 -4.83
CA THR A 13 -13.97 -25.43 -3.60
C THR A 13 -13.99 -23.93 -3.91
N LEU A 14 -15.03 -23.22 -3.46
CA LEU A 14 -14.95 -21.76 -3.37
C LEU A 14 -13.87 -21.42 -2.35
N ALA A 15 -12.64 -21.19 -2.82
CA ALA A 15 -11.64 -20.52 -2.02
C ALA A 15 -12.19 -19.12 -1.71
N ALA A 16 -12.55 -18.88 -0.45
CA ALA A 16 -12.91 -17.53 -0.01
C ALA A 16 -11.76 -16.59 -0.38
N ALA A 17 -12.08 -15.50 -1.09
CA ALA A 17 -11.10 -14.48 -1.44
C ALA A 17 -10.42 -14.00 -0.15
N ARG A 18 -9.13 -14.30 -0.01
CA ARG A 18 -8.35 -13.89 1.15
C ARG A 18 -8.22 -12.37 1.08
N LYS A 19 -8.64 -11.66 2.14
CA LYS A 19 -8.39 -10.22 2.26
C LYS A 19 -6.90 -9.91 2.04
N PRO A 20 -6.53 -8.78 1.43
CA PRO A 20 -5.15 -8.45 1.16
C PRO A 20 -4.39 -8.11 2.45
N THR A 21 -3.08 -8.31 2.45
CA THR A 21 -2.19 -7.55 3.35
C THR A 21 -2.13 -6.11 2.85
N VAL A 22 -2.16 -5.15 3.77
CA VAL A 22 -2.01 -3.73 3.45
C VAL A 22 -0.65 -3.26 3.97
N TYR A 23 0.15 -2.72 3.07
CA TYR A 23 1.45 -2.12 3.38
C TYR A 23 1.31 -0.60 3.37
N PHE A 24 1.69 0.04 4.46
CA PHE A 24 1.62 1.48 4.59
C PHE A 24 3.02 2.08 4.56
N ILE A 25 3.22 3.01 3.63
CA ILE A 25 4.40 3.88 3.58
C ILE A 25 3.95 5.34 3.60
N ARG A 26 4.83 6.22 4.07
CA ARG A 26 4.62 7.66 3.88
C ARG A 26 5.22 8.09 2.55
N HIS A 27 4.85 9.29 2.11
CA HIS A 27 5.53 9.91 0.98
C HIS A 27 7.03 10.15 1.24
N GLY A 28 7.83 10.16 0.18
CA GLY A 28 9.27 10.44 0.24
C GLY A 28 9.63 11.86 0.71
N GLU A 29 10.93 12.11 0.83
CA GLU A 29 11.51 13.31 1.41
C GLU A 29 10.98 14.60 0.77
N LYS A 30 10.81 15.64 1.60
CA LYS A 30 10.24 16.93 1.18
C LYS A 30 11.34 17.96 0.97
N PRO A 31 11.21 18.89 0.01
CA PRO A 31 12.11 20.03 -0.09
C PRO A 31 11.92 20.97 1.10
N LYS A 32 12.91 21.84 1.36
CA LYS A 32 12.81 22.88 2.40
C LYS A 32 11.64 23.83 2.16
N LYS A 33 11.33 24.13 0.89
CA LYS A 33 10.19 24.96 0.43
C LYS A 33 9.59 24.34 -0.83
N GLY A 34 8.29 24.55 -1.04
CA GLY A 34 7.57 24.09 -2.24
C GLY A 34 6.87 22.74 -2.07
N ASP A 35 6.21 22.30 -3.15
CA ASP A 35 5.48 21.04 -3.25
C ASP A 35 6.28 19.94 -3.97
N GLY A 36 5.83 18.69 -3.88
CA GLY A 36 6.55 17.55 -4.45
C GLY A 36 7.73 17.05 -3.61
N LEU A 37 8.46 16.10 -4.20
CA LEU A 37 9.60 15.42 -3.57
C LEU A 37 10.87 16.27 -3.64
N SER A 38 11.76 16.12 -2.66
CA SER A 38 13.15 16.57 -2.78
C SER A 38 13.94 15.62 -3.69
N ALA A 39 15.22 15.95 -3.97
CA ALA A 39 16.13 15.04 -4.68
C ALA A 39 16.22 13.67 -4.00
N ASP A 40 16.33 13.62 -2.67
CA ASP A 40 16.33 12.37 -1.92
C ASP A 40 14.98 11.64 -1.99
N GLY A 41 13.87 12.38 -1.99
CA GLY A 41 12.54 11.78 -2.17
C GLY A 41 12.36 11.16 -3.55
N VAL A 42 12.94 11.77 -4.59
CA VAL A 42 12.97 11.18 -5.94
C VAL A 42 13.84 9.92 -5.96
N LYS A 43 15.00 9.91 -5.30
CA LYS A 43 15.83 8.71 -5.17
C LYS A 43 15.08 7.59 -4.44
N ARG A 44 14.35 7.91 -3.36
CA ARG A 44 13.49 6.94 -2.65
C ARG A 44 12.43 6.37 -3.58
N ALA A 45 11.72 7.22 -4.32
CA ALA A 45 10.72 6.77 -5.31
C ALA A 45 11.33 5.79 -6.35
N GLN A 46 12.59 5.98 -6.75
CA GLN A 46 13.28 5.03 -7.61
C GLN A 46 13.66 3.74 -6.89
N CYS A 47 14.14 3.82 -5.65
CA CYS A 47 14.46 2.66 -4.83
C CYS A 47 13.24 1.75 -4.62
N LEU A 48 12.06 2.32 -4.37
CA LEU A 48 10.82 1.56 -4.13
C LEU A 48 10.45 0.59 -5.25
N ARG A 49 10.92 0.83 -6.48
CA ARG A 49 10.76 -0.06 -7.64
C ARG A 49 11.37 -1.44 -7.37
N GLY A 50 12.51 -1.50 -6.66
CA GLY A 50 13.17 -2.73 -6.24
C GLY A 50 12.57 -3.34 -4.97
N VAL A 51 12.00 -2.51 -4.09
CA VAL A 51 11.40 -2.96 -2.81
C VAL A 51 10.07 -3.67 -3.05
N PHE A 52 9.18 -3.05 -3.84
CA PHE A 52 7.79 -3.51 -4.02
C PHE A 52 7.48 -3.99 -5.43
N GLY A 53 8.49 -4.06 -6.32
CA GLY A 53 8.30 -4.49 -7.71
C GLY A 53 7.77 -5.92 -7.84
N THR A 54 7.48 -6.33 -9.08
CA THR A 54 6.85 -7.63 -9.40
C THR A 54 7.60 -8.85 -8.84
N ALA A 55 8.92 -8.75 -8.69
CA ALA A 55 9.75 -9.84 -8.15
C ALA A 55 9.80 -9.87 -6.60
N SER A 56 9.16 -8.93 -5.91
CA SER A 56 9.17 -8.86 -4.46
C SER A 56 8.14 -9.79 -3.82
N ASP A 57 8.45 -10.27 -2.62
CA ASP A 57 7.53 -11.09 -1.82
C ASP A 57 6.30 -10.32 -1.33
N TYR A 58 6.30 -8.99 -1.46
CA TYR A 58 5.17 -8.14 -1.12
C TYR A 58 3.95 -8.40 -2.01
N ASN A 59 4.12 -8.94 -3.22
CA ASN A 59 3.04 -9.26 -4.16
C ASN A 59 2.02 -8.11 -4.32
N ILE A 60 2.52 -6.90 -4.59
CA ILE A 60 1.69 -5.72 -4.75
C ILE A 60 0.96 -5.78 -6.09
N THR A 61 -0.34 -5.54 -6.05
CA THR A 61 -1.23 -5.59 -7.23
C THR A 61 -2.19 -4.40 -7.27
N HIS A 62 -2.26 -3.64 -6.17
CA HIS A 62 -2.97 -2.39 -6.09
C HIS A 62 -2.11 -1.35 -5.38
N VAL A 63 -1.93 -0.18 -6.01
CA VAL A 63 -1.16 0.93 -5.47
C VAL A 63 -2.09 2.11 -5.29
N MET A 64 -2.24 2.57 -4.05
CA MET A 64 -3.08 3.71 -3.69
C MET A 64 -2.23 4.85 -3.13
N ALA A 65 -2.55 6.07 -3.52
CA ALA A 65 -1.93 7.27 -3.01
C ALA A 65 -2.92 8.39 -2.75
N GLN A 66 -2.57 9.28 -1.82
CA GLN A 66 -3.35 10.46 -1.51
C GLN A 66 -3.62 11.30 -2.77
N ARG A 67 -4.89 11.66 -3.00
CA ARG A 67 -5.27 12.53 -4.12
C ARG A 67 -4.52 13.87 -4.10
N PRO A 68 -3.75 14.20 -5.14
CA PRO A 68 -3.16 15.51 -5.29
C PRO A 68 -4.24 16.60 -5.40
N LYS A 69 -3.96 17.80 -4.88
CA LYS A 69 -4.82 18.97 -5.12
C LYS A 69 -4.46 19.60 -6.47
N LYS A 70 -5.44 20.27 -7.11
CA LYS A 70 -5.25 20.98 -8.39
C LYS A 70 -4.10 22.00 -8.36
N ASN A 71 -3.80 22.58 -7.20
CA ASN A 71 -2.71 23.54 -7.01
C ASN A 71 -1.35 22.89 -6.67
N GLY A 72 -1.18 21.59 -6.94
CA GLY A 72 0.08 20.87 -6.71
C GLY A 72 0.31 20.44 -5.25
N LYS A 73 -0.43 20.99 -4.28
CA LYS A 73 -0.35 20.54 -2.89
C LYS A 73 -0.72 19.07 -2.80
N GLN A 74 -0.13 18.38 -1.82
CA GLN A 74 -0.44 16.98 -1.52
C GLN A 74 -0.04 15.96 -2.61
N LYS A 75 0.74 16.35 -3.63
CA LYS A 75 1.21 15.45 -4.70
C LYS A 75 2.26 14.41 -4.29
N ARG A 76 2.95 14.62 -3.17
CA ARG A 76 4.11 13.78 -2.77
C ARG A 76 3.81 12.28 -2.69
N PRO A 77 2.69 11.83 -2.08
CA PRO A 77 2.40 10.41 -2.03
C PRO A 77 2.26 9.78 -3.42
N TYR A 78 1.57 10.46 -4.34
CA TYR A 78 1.48 10.04 -5.74
C TYR A 78 2.87 9.98 -6.40
N ASP A 79 3.66 11.06 -6.31
CA ASP A 79 5.00 11.10 -6.90
C ASP A 79 5.92 9.99 -6.36
N THR A 80 5.71 9.56 -5.11
CA THR A 80 6.54 8.55 -4.42
C THR A 80 6.36 7.17 -5.04
N VAL A 81 5.12 6.80 -5.38
CA VAL A 81 4.79 5.45 -5.88
C VAL A 81 4.60 5.39 -7.40
N PHE A 82 4.51 6.53 -8.07
CA PHE A 82 4.28 6.59 -9.51
C PHE A 82 5.31 5.79 -10.34
N PRO A 83 6.64 5.87 -10.09
CA PRO A 83 7.61 5.08 -10.86
C PRO A 83 7.41 3.57 -10.70
N LEU A 84 7.14 3.11 -9.47
CA LEU A 84 6.84 1.71 -9.17
C LEU A 84 5.57 1.24 -9.89
N ALA A 85 4.47 1.97 -9.76
CA ALA A 85 3.20 1.60 -10.39
C ALA A 85 3.33 1.54 -11.91
N LYS A 86 4.06 2.50 -12.51
CA LYS A 86 4.35 2.53 -13.94
C LYS A 86 5.10 1.28 -14.41
N ASP A 87 6.13 0.84 -13.71
CA ASP A 87 6.90 -0.37 -14.05
C ASP A 87 6.03 -1.63 -14.02
N MET A 88 5.09 -1.69 -13.09
CA MET A 88 4.20 -2.84 -12.90
C MET A 88 2.98 -2.79 -13.84
N GLY A 89 2.83 -1.75 -14.67
CA GLY A 89 1.65 -1.54 -15.50
C GLY A 89 0.37 -1.23 -14.69
N LEU A 90 0.52 -0.75 -13.45
CA LEU A 90 -0.59 -0.40 -12.56
C LEU A 90 -0.92 1.09 -12.64
N HIS A 91 -2.19 1.43 -12.45
CA HIS A 91 -2.61 2.79 -12.16
C HIS A 91 -2.43 3.08 -10.67
N VAL A 92 -2.02 4.30 -10.32
CA VAL A 92 -2.05 4.78 -8.94
C VAL A 92 -3.48 5.24 -8.62
N ASP A 93 -4.18 4.53 -7.75
CA ASP A 93 -5.49 4.95 -7.27
C ASP A 93 -5.34 6.22 -6.43
N THR A 94 -6.01 7.28 -6.86
CA THR A 94 -6.06 8.59 -6.21
C THR A 94 -7.50 9.05 -5.95
N SER A 95 -8.42 8.10 -5.82
CA SER A 95 -9.84 8.35 -5.55
C SER A 95 -10.06 9.14 -4.25
N CYS A 96 -9.34 8.77 -3.18
CA CYS A 96 -9.56 9.31 -1.84
C CYS A 96 -8.68 10.52 -1.48
N ARG A 97 -9.27 11.48 -0.76
CA ARG A 97 -8.59 12.68 -0.26
C ARG A 97 -7.90 12.39 1.07
N ARG A 98 -6.85 13.15 1.41
CA ARG A 98 -6.05 13.00 2.65
C ARG A 98 -6.86 12.68 3.92
N ASP A 99 -7.94 13.42 4.10
CA ASP A 99 -8.71 13.44 5.35
C ASP A 99 -9.93 12.52 5.29
N ASP A 100 -10.21 11.92 4.13
CA ASP A 100 -11.34 11.04 3.86
C ASP A 100 -10.92 9.58 4.11
N ILE A 101 -10.95 9.18 5.39
CA ILE A 101 -10.45 7.87 5.83
C ILE A 101 -11.43 6.76 5.48
N ASP A 102 -12.72 7.04 5.55
CA ASP A 102 -13.77 6.07 5.22
C ASP A 102 -13.68 5.66 3.75
N CYS A 103 -13.43 6.60 2.83
CA CYS A 103 -13.14 6.28 1.44
C CYS A 103 -11.96 5.30 1.28
N VAL A 104 -10.88 5.48 2.06
CA VAL A 104 -9.71 4.58 1.99
C VAL A 104 -10.06 3.20 2.55
N VAL A 105 -10.84 3.15 3.63
CA VAL A 105 -11.34 1.89 4.20
C VAL A 105 -12.21 1.16 3.18
N ASP A 106 -13.15 1.86 2.54
CA ASP A 106 -14.04 1.30 1.54
C ASP A 106 -13.27 0.69 0.36
N VAL A 107 -12.21 1.35 -0.13
CA VAL A 107 -11.35 0.80 -1.19
C VAL A 107 -10.68 -0.52 -0.74
N ILE A 108 -10.17 -0.57 0.49
CA ILE A 108 -9.48 -1.74 1.04
C ILE A 108 -10.47 -2.90 1.29
N GLU A 109 -11.63 -2.62 1.88
CA GLU A 109 -12.62 -3.64 2.24
C GLU A 109 -13.33 -4.23 1.02
N ASN A 110 -13.51 -3.43 -0.04
CA ASN A 110 -14.09 -3.87 -1.31
C ASN A 110 -13.04 -4.40 -2.31
N TYR A 111 -11.77 -4.44 -1.92
CA TYR A 111 -10.73 -5.01 -2.78
C TYR A 111 -10.94 -6.51 -2.98
N SER A 112 -11.25 -6.88 -4.23
CA SER A 112 -11.50 -8.26 -4.67
C SER A 112 -10.42 -8.80 -5.62
N GLY A 113 -9.37 -8.02 -5.85
CA GLY A 113 -8.24 -8.44 -6.66
C GLY A 113 -7.36 -9.49 -5.96
N HIS A 114 -6.46 -10.11 -6.73
CA HIS A 114 -5.40 -10.95 -6.18
C HIS A 114 -4.30 -10.08 -5.54
N GLY A 115 -3.42 -10.66 -4.73
CA GLY A 115 -2.26 -9.94 -4.16
C GLY A 115 -2.62 -8.91 -3.08
N ASN A 116 -1.71 -7.95 -2.88
CA ASN A 116 -1.70 -7.04 -1.74
C ASN A 116 -1.78 -5.56 -2.16
N ILE A 117 -2.11 -4.71 -1.19
CA ILE A 117 -2.28 -3.27 -1.39
C ILE A 117 -1.07 -2.52 -0.81
N LEU A 118 -0.48 -1.62 -1.61
CA LEU A 118 0.47 -0.61 -1.14
C LEU A 118 -0.24 0.74 -1.02
N ILE A 119 -0.21 1.35 0.17
CA ILE A 119 -0.75 2.68 0.44
C ILE A 119 0.37 3.66 0.75
N CYS A 120 0.48 4.71 -0.06
CA CYS A 120 1.35 5.84 0.21
C CYS A 120 0.56 7.07 0.64
N TRP A 121 0.87 7.64 1.81
CA TRP A 121 0.08 8.74 2.36
C TRP A 121 0.90 9.77 3.16
N GLU A 122 0.19 10.73 3.74
CA GLU A 122 0.72 11.61 4.78
C GLU A 122 0.79 10.90 6.14
N HIS A 123 1.99 10.92 6.76
CA HIS A 123 2.33 10.12 7.95
C HIS A 123 1.32 10.21 9.12
N LYS A 124 0.65 11.35 9.35
CA LYS A 124 -0.33 11.47 10.43
C LYS A 124 -1.58 10.61 10.24
N ARG A 125 -1.98 10.38 8.98
CA ARG A 125 -3.26 9.71 8.65
C ARG A 125 -3.12 8.20 8.46
N LEU A 126 -1.92 7.68 8.23
CA LEU A 126 -1.67 6.24 8.11
C LEU A 126 -2.19 5.47 9.35
N ARG A 127 -1.96 6.05 10.53
CA ARG A 127 -2.49 5.50 11.79
C ARG A 127 -4.01 5.49 11.82
N ASP A 128 -4.65 6.52 11.29
CA ASP A 128 -6.10 6.66 11.30
C ASP A 128 -6.74 5.60 10.39
N VAL A 129 -6.17 5.36 9.20
CA VAL A 129 -6.60 4.30 8.28
C VAL A 129 -6.48 2.92 8.94
N ALA A 130 -5.30 2.57 9.49
CA ALA A 130 -5.10 1.27 10.12
C ALA A 130 -6.09 1.03 11.28
N LYS A 131 -6.36 2.06 12.09
CA LYS A 131 -7.35 1.99 13.18
C LYS A 131 -8.77 1.81 12.67
N ALA A 132 -9.15 2.52 11.61
CA ALA A 132 -10.49 2.43 11.02
C ALA A 132 -10.76 1.01 10.46
N LEU A 133 -9.74 0.33 9.93
CA LEU A 133 -9.79 -1.08 9.55
C LEU A 133 -9.89 -2.07 10.73
N GLY A 134 -9.76 -1.58 11.97
CA GLY A 134 -9.87 -2.38 13.19
C GLY A 134 -8.56 -2.65 13.92
N ALA A 135 -7.44 -2.04 13.50
CA ALA A 135 -6.16 -2.29 14.13
C ALA A 135 -6.07 -1.62 15.50
N LYS A 136 -5.67 -2.41 16.51
CA LYS A 136 -5.52 -1.96 17.89
C LYS A 136 -4.08 -1.52 18.13
N ARG A 137 -3.90 -0.59 19.08
CA ARG A 137 -2.57 -0.15 19.57
C ARG A 137 -1.59 0.31 18.46
N VAL A 138 -2.10 0.82 17.33
CA VAL A 138 -1.27 1.29 16.22
C VAL A 138 -0.36 2.44 16.67
N GLN A 139 0.95 2.24 16.52
CA GLN A 139 1.97 3.24 16.80
C GLN A 139 1.85 4.42 15.82
N LYS A 140 2.26 5.60 16.25
CA LYS A 140 2.31 6.77 15.34
C LYS A 140 3.47 6.58 14.38
N TYR A 141 3.21 6.81 13.10
CA TYR A 141 4.28 6.87 12.10
C TYR A 141 5.24 8.02 12.46
N PRO A 142 6.54 7.76 12.73
CA PRO A 142 7.49 8.78 13.16
C PRO A 142 7.63 9.91 12.13
N LYS A 143 7.62 11.16 12.60
CA LYS A 143 7.71 12.34 11.71
C LYS A 143 9.01 12.38 10.89
N LYS A 144 10.12 11.85 11.41
CA LYS A 144 11.44 11.93 10.75
C LYS A 144 11.79 10.72 9.87
N ALA A 145 11.32 9.53 10.19
CA ALA A 145 11.58 8.32 9.41
C ALA A 145 10.78 8.34 8.11
N PHE A 146 11.43 8.26 6.95
CA PHE A 146 10.81 8.29 5.61
C PHE A 146 10.67 6.91 4.98
N ASP A 147 11.19 5.90 5.65
CA ASP A 147 11.60 4.61 5.11
C ASP A 147 10.83 3.44 5.72
N LEU A 148 9.85 3.69 6.59
CA LEU A 148 9.22 2.60 7.32
C LEU A 148 8.07 1.99 6.52
N ILE A 149 8.01 0.66 6.52
CA ILE A 149 6.91 -0.13 5.98
C ILE A 149 6.14 -0.70 7.15
N TYR A 150 4.88 -0.30 7.29
CA TYR A 150 3.98 -0.85 8.29
C TYR A 150 3.13 -1.93 7.64
N THR A 151 3.22 -3.16 8.15
CA THR A 151 2.51 -4.32 7.60
C THR A 151 1.25 -4.62 8.39
N LEU A 152 0.09 -4.57 7.73
CA LEU A 152 -1.22 -4.89 8.30
C LEU A 152 -1.82 -6.13 7.61
N PRO A 153 -1.76 -7.32 8.23
CA PRO A 153 -2.21 -8.56 7.60
C PRO A 153 -3.74 -8.69 7.55
N PRO A 154 -4.30 -9.65 6.77
CA PRO A 154 -5.72 -9.77 6.37
C PRO A 154 -6.81 -9.75 7.46
N LYS A 155 -6.46 -9.85 8.74
CA LYS A 155 -7.39 -9.71 9.87
C LYS A 155 -7.54 -8.27 10.36
N TYR A 156 -6.64 -7.39 9.93
CA TYR A 156 -6.55 -5.98 10.25
C TYR A 156 -6.57 -5.66 11.76
N LYS A 157 -6.09 -6.59 12.61
CA LYS A 157 -6.15 -6.43 14.07
C LYS A 157 -4.98 -5.67 14.67
N GLU A 158 -3.82 -5.69 14.03
CA GLU A 158 -2.62 -4.99 14.48
C GLU A 158 -1.60 -4.89 13.35
N ILE A 159 -0.71 -3.89 13.46
CA ILE A 159 0.51 -3.85 12.65
C ILE A 159 1.47 -4.90 13.20
N THR A 160 1.78 -5.93 12.42
CA THR A 160 2.62 -7.04 12.87
C THR A 160 4.10 -6.78 12.68
N GLU A 161 4.46 -5.94 11.71
CA GLU A 161 5.84 -5.63 11.38
C GLU A 161 6.00 -4.15 11.03
N ILE A 162 7.15 -3.61 11.43
CA ILE A 162 7.65 -2.30 11.00
C ILE A 162 9.08 -2.53 10.50
N THR A 163 9.26 -2.52 9.19
CA THR A 163 10.55 -2.74 8.53
C THR A 163 11.02 -1.49 7.81
N SER A 164 12.28 -1.46 7.38
CA SER A 164 12.82 -0.38 6.57
C SER A 164 12.75 -0.75 5.09
N GLU A 165 12.57 0.25 4.22
CA GLU A 165 12.67 0.13 2.76
C GLU A 165 14.08 -0.28 2.31
N ASN A 166 15.09 -0.13 3.16
CA ASN A 166 16.50 -0.43 2.89
C ASN A 166 17.06 0.31 1.66
N CYS A 167 16.62 1.55 1.48
CA CYS A 167 17.11 2.43 0.42
C CYS A 167 18.48 3.00 0.79
N ARG A 168 19.51 2.50 0.10
CA ARG A 168 20.92 2.84 0.36
C ARG A 168 21.15 4.35 0.48
N GLY A 169 21.61 4.77 1.66
CA GLY A 169 21.98 6.16 1.96
C GLY A 169 20.81 7.09 2.29
N LEU A 170 19.57 6.59 2.35
CA LEU A 170 18.38 7.41 2.63
C LEU A 170 17.74 7.12 3.98
N ASP A 171 17.86 5.89 4.48
CA ASP A 171 17.15 5.44 5.69
C ASP A 171 17.85 5.94 6.96
N LYS A 172 17.07 6.57 7.86
CA LYS A 172 17.56 7.37 8.99
C LYS A 172 16.58 7.40 10.16
#